data_AF-A0A6J6HNC2-F1
#
_entry.id   AF-A0A6J6HNC2-F1
#
_cell.length_a   1.000
_cell.length_b   1.000
_cell.length_c   1.000
_cell.angle_alpha   90.00
_cell.angle_beta   90.00
_cell.angle_gamma   90.00
#
_symmetry.space_group_name_H-M   'P 1'
#
loop_
_entity.id
_entity.type
_entity.pdbx_description
1 polymer ?
#
loop_
_entity_poly.entity_id
_entity_poly.type
_entity_poly.pdbx_seq_one_letter_code
_entity_poly.pdbx_strand_id
1 'polypeptide(L)'
;MATYKSMLPEHIAPHSWMFFPQGLAAHSDWPGLCTINSTPLYVQFCGEDQLFTKEGMHDADTALKSAFAKSEGNYKSDTYPVGHSFTVAMQDSAFDWLKGLTNNG
;
A
#
# COMPACT_ATOMS: atom_id res chain seq x y z
N MET A 1 3.10 1.39 1.21
CA MET A 1 2.20 2.14 2.13
C MET A 1 2.32 1.56 3.53
N ALA A 2 2.01 2.29 4.60
CA ALA A 2 1.94 1.75 5.96
C ALA A 2 0.74 2.35 6.70
N THR A 3 0.39 1.79 7.87
CA THR A 3 -0.65 2.36 8.75
C THR A 3 -0.23 3.70 9.34
N TYR A 4 -1.19 4.61 9.48
CA TYR A 4 -1.03 5.95 10.03
C TYR A 4 -0.41 5.93 11.43
N LYS A 5 -0.92 5.05 12.29
CA LYS A 5 -0.43 4.89 13.67
C LYS A 5 1.06 4.55 13.72
N SER A 6 1.54 3.71 12.80
CA SER A 6 2.94 3.27 12.79
C SER A 6 3.92 4.40 12.42
N MET A 7 3.44 5.45 11.74
CA MET A 7 4.27 6.54 11.24
C MET A 7 4.43 7.69 12.25
N LEU A 8 3.51 7.80 13.22
CA LEU A 8 3.49 8.90 14.20
C LEU A 8 4.73 9.00 15.10
N PRO A 9 5.30 7.90 15.62
CA PRO A 9 6.38 8.01 16.62
C PRO A 9 7.70 8.51 16.05
N GLU A 10 8.07 8.06 14.84
CA GLU A 10 9.44 8.20 14.33
C GLU A 10 9.53 8.78 12.90
N HIS A 11 8.42 8.80 12.15
CA HIS A 11 8.44 9.13 10.72
C HIS A 11 7.64 10.38 10.33
N ILE A 12 7.17 11.19 11.29
CA ILE A 12 6.55 12.49 11.01
C ILE A 12 7.54 13.48 10.38
N ALA A 13 8.75 13.60 10.93
CA ALA A 13 9.75 14.57 10.45
C ALA A 13 10.30 14.27 9.02
N PRO A 14 10.58 13.01 8.62
CA PRO A 14 11.06 12.70 7.27
C PRO A 14 9.96 12.72 6.19
N HIS A 15 8.67 12.87 6.55
CA HIS A 15 7.56 12.90 5.60
C HIS A 15 6.90 14.28 5.59
N SER A 16 6.51 14.77 4.41
CA SER A 16 5.74 16.01 4.32
C SER A 16 4.40 15.88 5.07
N TRP A 17 3.88 16.99 5.59
CA TRP A 17 2.58 17.05 6.30
C TRP A 17 1.40 16.50 5.50
N MET A 18 1.56 16.31 4.19
CA MET A 18 0.59 15.66 3.31
C MET A 18 0.32 14.18 3.68
N PHE A 19 1.22 13.53 4.42
CA PHE A 19 1.01 12.19 5.01
C PHE A 19 0.23 12.22 6.34
N PHE A 20 -0.16 13.40 6.82
CA PHE A 20 -0.94 13.55 8.05
C PHE A 20 -2.13 14.50 7.86
N PRO A 21 -3.05 14.22 6.92
CA PRO A 21 -4.25 15.02 6.74
C PRO A 21 -5.06 15.04 8.04
N GLN A 22 -5.38 16.25 8.51
CA GLN A 22 -6.09 16.46 9.76
C GLN A 22 -7.41 15.67 9.76
N GLY A 23 -7.62 14.86 10.80
CA GLY A 23 -8.86 14.12 11.00
C GLY A 23 -8.97 12.82 10.21
N LEU A 24 -8.03 12.45 9.33
CA LEU A 24 -8.10 11.19 8.60
C LEU A 24 -8.21 9.99 9.56
N ALA A 25 -7.36 9.95 10.59
CA ALA A 25 -7.35 8.88 11.58
C ALA A 25 -8.68 8.70 12.36
N ALA A 26 -9.58 9.68 12.34
CA ALA A 26 -10.92 9.56 12.92
C ALA A 26 -11.93 8.85 12.00
N HIS A 27 -11.63 8.77 10.70
CA HIS A 27 -12.52 8.22 9.67
C HIS A 27 -11.96 6.96 9.01
N SER A 28 -10.63 6.88 8.85
CA SER A 28 -9.97 5.75 8.21
C SER A 28 -8.46 5.75 8.48
N ASP A 29 -7.80 4.69 8.04
CA ASP A 29 -6.35 4.62 7.88
C ASP A 29 -6.02 4.64 6.37
N TRP A 30 -4.75 4.82 5.97
CA TRP A 30 -4.30 4.81 4.58
C TRP A 30 -4.84 3.61 3.77
N PRO A 31 -4.88 2.36 4.29
CA PRO A 31 -5.51 1.22 3.62
C PRO A 31 -6.98 1.43 3.26
N GLY A 32 -7.76 2.09 4.11
CA GLY A 32 -9.19 2.24 3.91
C GLY A 32 -9.56 3.24 2.81
N LEU A 33 -8.67 4.16 2.46
CA LEU A 33 -8.88 5.01 1.28
C LEU A 33 -8.91 4.20 -0.02
N CYS A 34 -8.12 3.13 -0.09
CA CYS A 34 -8.06 2.25 -1.24
C CYS A 34 -9.31 1.37 -1.40
N THR A 35 -10.20 1.33 -0.40
CA THR A 35 -11.42 0.51 -0.44
C THR A 35 -12.67 1.33 -0.80
N ILE A 36 -12.52 2.60 -1.17
CA ILE A 36 -13.65 3.49 -1.53
C ILE A 36 -14.28 3.07 -2.88
N ASN A 37 -13.52 2.41 -3.75
CA ASN A 37 -14.01 1.88 -5.02
C ASN A 37 -13.48 0.44 -5.24
N SER A 38 -13.97 -0.21 -6.31
CA SER A 38 -13.56 -1.57 -6.70
C SER A 38 -12.47 -1.58 -7.78
N THR A 39 -11.72 -0.49 -7.95
CA THR A 39 -10.64 -0.46 -8.94
C THR A 39 -9.58 -1.50 -8.56
N PRO A 40 -9.12 -2.36 -9.50
CA PRO A 40 -8.03 -3.28 -9.23
C PRO A 40 -6.83 -2.56 -8.62
N LEU A 41 -6.29 -3.10 -7.54
CA LEU A 41 -5.21 -2.50 -6.78
C LEU A 41 -4.04 -3.47 -6.66
N TYR A 42 -2.84 -2.98 -6.99
CA TYR A 42 -1.59 -3.68 -6.74
C TYR A 42 -0.67 -2.82 -5.90
N VAL A 43 -0.33 -3.30 -4.70
CA VAL A 43 0.59 -2.62 -3.78
C VAL A 43 1.91 -3.38 -3.71
N GLN A 44 3.01 -2.71 -4.00
CA GLN A 44 4.36 -3.25 -3.85
C GLN A 44 5.03 -2.64 -2.63
N PHE A 45 5.54 -3.49 -1.74
CA PHE A 45 6.24 -3.09 -0.52
C PHE A 45 7.75 -3.26 -0.67
N CYS A 46 8.50 -2.31 -0.10
CA CYS A 46 9.95 -2.41 0.05
C CYS A 46 10.25 -3.01 1.43
N GLY A 47 10.73 -4.25 1.50
CA GLY A 47 10.97 -4.98 2.75
C GLY A 47 12.11 -4.41 3.62
N GLU A 48 12.95 -3.54 3.05
CA GLU A 48 14.03 -2.84 3.73
C GLU A 48 13.81 -1.31 3.71
N ASP A 49 12.56 -0.88 3.51
CA ASP A 49 12.18 0.53 3.55
C ASP A 49 12.53 1.15 4.92
N GLN A 50 13.13 2.34 4.87
CA GLN A 50 13.50 3.12 6.06
C GLN A 50 12.52 4.28 6.30
N LEU A 51 11.64 4.56 5.35
CA LEU A 51 10.61 5.58 5.43
C LEU A 51 9.33 5.03 6.03
N PHE A 52 9.01 3.76 5.77
CA PHE A 52 7.82 3.09 6.29
C PHE A 52 8.18 1.92 7.20
N THR A 53 7.48 1.78 8.33
CA THR A 53 7.73 0.67 9.25
C THR A 53 7.31 -0.67 8.64
N LYS A 54 8.09 -1.73 8.91
CA LYS A 54 7.78 -3.09 8.43
C LYS A 54 6.43 -3.60 8.96
N GLU A 55 6.16 -3.35 10.24
CA GLU A 55 4.89 -3.71 10.89
C GLU A 55 3.72 -2.95 10.24
N GLY A 56 3.84 -1.64 10.04
CA GLY A 56 2.79 -0.85 9.40
C GLY A 56 2.52 -1.24 7.95
N MET A 57 3.54 -1.65 7.19
CA MET A 57 3.37 -2.22 5.85
C MET A 57 2.62 -3.55 5.89
N HIS A 58 2.98 -4.44 6.83
CA HIS A 58 2.33 -5.72 7.03
C HIS A 58 0.85 -5.58 7.45
N ASP A 59 0.56 -4.68 8.38
CA ASP A 59 -0.80 -4.40 8.84
C ASP A 59 -1.66 -3.83 7.71
N ALA A 60 -1.09 -2.92 6.91
CA ALA A 60 -1.75 -2.35 5.74
C ALA A 60 -2.11 -3.43 4.71
N ASP A 61 -1.18 -4.33 4.40
CA ASP A 61 -1.42 -5.46 3.50
C ASP A 61 -2.53 -6.39 4.02
N THR A 62 -2.49 -6.72 5.32
CA THR A 62 -3.50 -7.57 5.96
C THR A 62 -4.89 -6.94 5.93
N ALA A 63 -4.98 -5.64 6.19
CA ALA A 63 -6.23 -4.89 6.11
C ALA A 63 -6.80 -4.88 4.69
N LEU A 64 -5.97 -4.63 3.67
CA LEU A 64 -6.39 -4.64 2.27
C LEU A 64 -6.84 -6.02 1.80
N LYS A 65 -6.08 -7.08 2.11
CA LYS A 65 -6.48 -8.47 1.81
C LYS A 65 -7.86 -8.78 2.39
N SER A 66 -8.06 -8.40 3.65
CA SER A 66 -9.32 -8.66 4.36
C SER A 66 -10.50 -7.88 3.78
N ALA A 67 -10.28 -6.65 3.33
CA ALA A 67 -11.30 -5.81 2.72
C ALA A 67 -11.64 -6.29 1.30
N PHE A 68 -10.64 -6.53 0.47
CA PHE A 68 -10.84 -6.93 -0.93
C PHE A 68 -11.41 -8.34 -1.06
N ALA A 69 -11.13 -9.24 -0.12
CA ALA A 69 -11.77 -10.57 -0.07
C ALA A 69 -13.30 -10.52 0.10
N LYS A 70 -13.85 -9.37 0.53
CA LYS A 70 -15.29 -9.13 0.68
C LYS A 70 -15.86 -8.21 -0.42
N SER A 71 -15.04 -7.86 -1.40
CA SER A 71 -15.38 -6.91 -2.47
C SER A 71 -15.34 -7.59 -3.84
N GLU A 72 -15.88 -6.94 -4.85
CA GLU A 72 -15.73 -7.34 -6.26
C GLU A 72 -14.38 -6.88 -6.86
N GLY A 73 -13.60 -6.10 -6.11
CA GLY A 73 -12.30 -5.60 -6.55
C GLY A 73 -11.21 -6.69 -6.52
N ASN A 74 -10.18 -6.50 -7.35
CA ASN A 74 -9.00 -7.36 -7.36
C ASN A 74 -7.87 -6.69 -6.57
N TYR A 75 -7.29 -7.41 -5.61
CA TYR A 75 -6.12 -6.96 -4.87
C TYR A 75 -4.95 -7.91 -5.03
N LYS A 76 -3.78 -7.35 -5.36
CA LYS A 76 -2.49 -8.02 -5.33
C LYS A 76 -1.54 -7.24 -4.43
N SER A 77 -0.64 -7.96 -3.78
CA SER A 77 0.54 -7.36 -3.17
C SER A 77 1.76 -8.24 -3.30
N ASP A 78 2.94 -7.63 -3.33
CA ASP A 78 4.24 -8.30 -3.25
C ASP A 78 5.20 -7.46 -2.38
N THR A 79 6.15 -8.13 -1.75
CA THR A 79 7.21 -7.50 -0.94
C THR A 79 8.58 -7.84 -1.51
N TYR A 80 9.37 -6.81 -1.83
CA TYR A 80 10.69 -6.94 -2.43
C TYR A 80 11.78 -6.63 -1.38
N PRO A 81 12.89 -7.37 -1.32
CA PRO A 81 13.97 -7.14 -0.34
C PRO A 81 14.87 -5.97 -0.79
N VAL A 82 14.29 -4.77 -0.83
CA VAL A 82 14.95 -3.54 -1.30
C VAL A 82 14.62 -2.37 -0.38
N GLY A 83 15.50 -1.36 -0.35
CA GLY A 83 15.21 -0.06 0.24
C GLY A 83 14.17 0.73 -0.55
N HIS A 84 13.82 1.93 -0.07
CA HIS A 84 12.76 2.77 -0.65
C HIS A 84 13.04 3.10 -2.14
N SER A 85 12.43 2.34 -3.04
CA SER A 85 12.73 2.38 -4.48
C SER A 85 11.64 1.72 -5.32
N PHE A 86 11.68 1.93 -6.63
CA PHE A 86 10.83 1.25 -7.61
C PHE A 86 11.72 0.63 -8.70
N THR A 87 12.25 -0.56 -8.41
CA THR A 87 13.26 -1.25 -9.24
C THR A 87 12.69 -1.74 -10.57
N VAL A 88 13.58 -2.15 -11.50
CA VAL A 88 13.17 -2.76 -12.79
C VAL A 88 12.29 -3.99 -12.56
N ALA A 89 12.65 -4.89 -11.64
CA ALA A 89 11.85 -6.07 -11.34
C ALA A 89 10.44 -5.73 -10.82
N MET A 90 10.32 -4.65 -10.04
CA MET A 90 9.03 -4.13 -9.57
C MET A 90 8.21 -3.55 -10.73
N GLN A 91 8.84 -2.81 -11.64
CA GLN A 91 8.22 -2.28 -12.85
C GLN A 91 7.69 -3.41 -13.74
N ASP A 92 8.52 -4.42 -14.01
CA ASP A 92 8.15 -5.59 -14.81
C ASP A 92 6.91 -6.28 -14.21
N SER A 93 6.93 -6.52 -12.90
CA SER A 93 5.80 -7.12 -12.19
C SER A 93 4.52 -6.28 -12.29
N ALA A 94 4.63 -4.95 -12.23
CA ALA A 94 3.50 -4.04 -12.39
C ALA A 94 2.92 -4.08 -13.81
N PHE A 95 3.77 -4.03 -14.83
CA PHE A 95 3.33 -4.12 -16.23
C PHE A 95 2.72 -5.47 -16.57
N ASP A 96 3.29 -6.57 -16.06
CA ASP A 96 2.73 -7.90 -16.27
C ASP A 96 1.37 -8.06 -15.60
N TRP A 97 1.19 -7.52 -14.39
CA TRP A 97 -0.11 -7.49 -13.74
C TRP A 97 -1.14 -6.66 -14.54
N LEU A 98 -0.76 -5.46 -15.00
CA LEU A 98 -1.63 -4.61 -15.82
C LEU A 98 -2.06 -5.29 -17.13
N LYS A 99 -1.13 -5.92 -17.86
CA LYS A 99 -1.46 -6.73 -19.06
C LYS A 99 -2.44 -7.86 -18.72
N GLY A 100 -2.26 -8.50 -17.56
CA GLY A 100 -3.18 -9.53 -17.07
C GLY A 100 -4.60 -9.03 -16.82
N LEU A 101 -4.77 -7.76 -16.42
CA LEU A 101 -6.09 -7.16 -16.25
C LEU A 101 -6.77 -6.86 -17.59
N THR A 102 -6.04 -6.37 -18.59
CA THR A 102 -6.61 -6.03 -19.91
C THR A 102 -7.03 -7.25 -20.72
N ASN A 103 -6.42 -8.42 -20.47
CA ASN A 103 -6.72 -9.65 -21.19
C ASN A 103 -7.95 -10.41 -20.63
N ASN A 104 -8.55 -9.93 -19.54
CA ASN A 104 -9.71 -10.54 -18.88
C ASN A 104 -10.98 -9.68 -18.97
N GLY A 105 -10.97 -8.64 -19.82
CA GLY A 105 -12.10 -7.73 -20.08
C GLY A 105 -12.74 -7.94 -21.44
#